data_AF-A0A934XPX8-F1
#
_entry.id   AF-A0A934XPX8-F1
#
_cell.length_a   1.000
_cell.length_b   1.000
_cell.length_c   1.000
_cell.angle_alpha   90.00
_cell.angle_beta   90.00
_cell.angle_gamma   90.00
#
_symmetry.space_group_name_H-M   'P 1'
#
loop_
_entity.id
_entity.type
_entity.pdbx_description
1 polymer ?
#
loop_
_entity_poly.entity_id
_entity_poly.type
_entity_poly.pdbx_seq_one_letter_code
_entity_poly.pdbx_strand_id
1 'polypeptide(L)'
;MQIHRRMQTALSLTLVGVLLAVLLAACSGVPAPDITVATPTGPAIATQPAPLTPVLPPVDGGTPAVPPVPSQQWTVAPAMTIDPTKLYFATFKTAKGDIKVELFAKTAPITVNNFVFLSKEGFYDDTTFHRVIADFMAQGGDPTGAGTGGPGYQFEDEIDISKQFDEAGYLAMANAGPNTNGSQFFITTAATPWLNGAHTIFGKVVEGMDVVKSLTLRDPQQDAATPGDALVTVEISEGAVSLLPPPTATPTPYPPVMENGRPLAKKAVADREKLYNSAPALLIDKAKKYSATIKTSKGDIEVELFADSAPQSVNSFVLLSKLGYYDEFPINFTQPGAFVLTGSPAGQPASDVGYTLPLEASTTVTHTLGVMGLYYLADKKGSSGSQFYFALGDLPEYDGQFSVMGRITKGTDVAIALTMEDKIVMIEITEK
;
A
#
# COMPACT_ATOMS: atom_id res chain seq x y z
N MET A 1 78.08 -22.73 20.28
CA MET A 1 77.45 -21.41 20.38
C MET A 1 75.98 -21.64 20.73
N GLN A 2 75.62 -21.72 22.01
CA GLN A 2 75.09 -20.59 22.82
C GLN A 2 74.06 -19.74 22.06
N ILE A 3 72.83 -19.42 22.50
CA ILE A 3 72.02 -19.57 23.72
C ILE A 3 70.59 -19.13 23.24
N HIS A 4 69.51 -19.92 23.34
CA HIS A 4 68.42 -19.84 24.35
C HIS A 4 67.83 -18.43 24.56
N ARG A 5 66.52 -18.12 24.63
CA ARG A 5 65.31 -18.78 25.19
C ARG A 5 64.08 -17.93 24.78
N ARG A 6 62.98 -18.50 24.25
CA ARG A 6 61.68 -18.80 24.92
C ARG A 6 61.18 -17.77 25.95
N MET A 7 59.93 -17.29 25.80
CA MET A 7 58.79 -17.68 26.66
C MET A 7 57.45 -17.05 26.21
N GLN A 8 56.41 -17.90 26.20
CA GLN A 8 54.98 -17.60 26.08
C GLN A 8 54.39 -17.21 27.44
N THR A 9 53.25 -16.48 27.45
CA THR A 9 52.05 -16.62 28.34
C THR A 9 51.14 -15.39 28.10
N ALA A 10 49.89 -15.49 27.59
CA ALA A 10 48.64 -16.05 28.13
C ALA A 10 47.85 -15.10 29.06
N LEU A 11 46.59 -14.84 28.65
CA LEU A 11 45.36 -14.48 29.38
C LEU A 11 45.33 -13.29 30.36
N SER A 12 44.26 -12.47 30.29
CA SER A 12 43.32 -12.23 31.41
C SER A 12 42.17 -11.27 31.02
N LEU A 13 40.97 -11.62 31.48
CA LEU A 13 39.66 -10.97 31.38
C LEU A 13 39.40 -10.15 32.66
N THR A 14 38.89 -8.92 32.59
CA THR A 14 38.11 -8.32 33.69
C THR A 14 37.23 -7.14 33.27
N LEU A 15 36.04 -7.14 33.86
CA LEU A 15 34.90 -6.21 33.79
C LEU A 15 35.10 -5.01 34.77
N VAL A 16 34.11 -4.09 34.82
CA VAL A 16 33.85 -2.96 35.77
C VAL A 16 34.26 -1.60 35.18
N GLY A 17 33.48 -0.51 35.20
CA GLY A 17 32.20 -0.17 35.81
C GLY A 17 31.87 1.32 35.57
N VAL A 18 30.62 1.65 35.87
CA VAL A 18 29.90 2.95 35.80
C VAL A 18 30.59 4.11 36.56
N LEU A 19 30.52 5.38 36.07
CA LEU A 19 29.87 6.54 36.74
C LEU A 19 30.16 7.93 36.09
N LEU A 20 29.07 8.60 35.71
CA LEU A 20 28.69 10.03 35.72
C LEU A 20 29.67 11.14 36.21
N ALA A 21 29.79 12.24 35.45
CA ALA A 21 29.89 13.61 36.01
C ALA A 21 29.50 14.70 35.00
N VAL A 22 28.62 15.59 35.45
CA VAL A 22 28.06 16.79 34.80
C VAL A 22 28.98 17.99 35.03
N LEU A 23 29.12 18.89 34.04
CA LEU A 23 29.44 20.31 34.29
C LEU A 23 28.68 21.21 33.31
N LEU A 24 28.02 22.22 33.88
CA LEU A 24 27.22 23.27 33.25
C LEU A 24 27.88 24.63 33.50
N ALA A 25 27.51 25.60 32.64
CA ALA A 25 27.67 27.06 32.72
C ALA A 25 28.97 27.68 32.16
N ALA A 26 29.00 28.86 31.53
CA ALA A 26 28.03 29.76 30.85
C ALA A 26 28.83 30.97 30.28
N CYS A 27 28.14 31.88 29.56
CA CYS A 27 28.53 33.24 29.07
C CYS A 27 29.16 33.29 27.66
N SER A 28 28.80 34.16 26.70
CA SER A 28 27.94 35.37 26.64
C SER A 28 27.76 35.82 25.16
N GLY A 29 26.68 36.58 24.84
CA GLY A 29 26.21 37.05 23.49
C GLY A 29 27.19 37.91 22.65
N VAL A 30 26.93 38.31 21.40
CA VAL A 30 25.79 39.08 20.78
C VAL A 30 25.76 38.85 19.21
N PRO A 31 24.96 39.58 18.37
CA PRO A 31 23.72 39.20 17.69
C PRO A 31 23.82 38.82 16.19
N ALA A 32 22.70 38.36 15.60
CA ALA A 32 22.51 38.01 14.19
C ALA A 32 22.43 39.21 13.23
N PRO A 33 22.78 39.05 11.93
CA PRO A 33 22.29 39.91 10.87
C PRO A 33 20.99 39.37 10.24
N ASP A 34 20.03 40.27 10.06
CA ASP A 34 18.79 40.07 9.30
C ASP A 34 19.09 39.69 7.84
N ILE A 35 18.53 38.58 7.38
CA ILE A 35 18.26 38.35 5.95
C ILE A 35 16.77 38.09 5.80
N THR A 36 16.10 39.07 5.22
CA THR A 36 14.72 39.02 4.76
C THR A 36 14.65 38.10 3.53
N VAL A 37 14.15 36.88 3.72
CA VAL A 37 13.73 36.01 2.60
C VAL A 37 12.27 36.30 2.29
N ALA A 38 12.02 36.87 1.12
CA ALA A 38 10.69 37.00 0.56
C ALA A 38 10.15 35.60 0.18
N THR A 39 9.04 35.21 0.79
CA THR A 39 8.30 33.98 0.48
C THR A 39 7.63 34.09 -0.90
N PRO A 40 7.84 33.16 -1.85
CA PRO A 40 7.04 33.11 -3.05
C PRO A 40 5.64 32.58 -2.71
N THR A 41 4.62 33.35 -3.11
CA THR A 41 3.20 33.07 -2.92
C THR A 41 2.74 32.05 -3.98
N GLY A 42 2.56 30.80 -3.58
CA GLY A 42 1.82 29.77 -4.34
C GLY A 42 0.39 29.60 -3.78
N PRO A 43 -0.58 29.15 -4.59
CA PRO A 43 -1.99 29.16 -4.21
C PRO A 43 -2.30 28.21 -3.04
N ALA A 44 -3.17 28.67 -2.15
CA ALA A 44 -3.52 28.06 -0.88
C ALA A 44 -4.01 26.60 -1.01
N ILE A 45 -3.28 25.69 -0.36
CA ILE A 45 -3.79 24.37 0.02
C ILE A 45 -4.90 24.58 1.04
N ALA A 46 -6.12 24.12 0.74
CA ALA A 46 -7.21 24.12 1.69
C ALA A 46 -6.83 23.24 2.89
N THR A 47 -6.58 23.87 4.02
CA THR A 47 -6.34 23.22 5.30
C THR A 47 -7.56 22.40 5.70
N GLN A 48 -7.37 21.10 5.88
CA GLN A 48 -8.29 20.20 6.57
C GLN A 48 -8.61 20.77 7.97
N PRO A 49 -9.88 20.85 8.41
CA PRO A 49 -10.19 21.25 9.77
C PRO A 49 -9.63 20.22 10.76
N ALA A 50 -9.05 20.70 11.86
CA ALA A 50 -8.64 19.87 12.98
C ALA A 50 -9.82 19.05 13.54
N PRO A 51 -9.59 17.90 14.20
CA PRO A 51 -10.63 17.20 14.91
C PRO A 51 -11.13 18.11 16.05
N LEU A 52 -12.38 18.55 15.94
CA LEU A 52 -13.05 19.26 17.02
C LEU A 52 -13.49 18.22 18.05
N THR A 53 -12.89 18.24 19.23
CA THR A 53 -13.46 17.62 20.42
C THR A 53 -14.74 18.37 20.79
N PRO A 54 -15.93 17.73 20.77
CA PRO A 54 -17.13 18.39 21.26
C PRO A 54 -17.13 18.31 22.79
N VAL A 55 -17.00 19.47 23.45
CA VAL A 55 -17.46 19.65 24.82
C VAL A 55 -18.97 19.87 24.73
N LEU A 56 -19.78 18.90 25.16
CA LEU A 56 -21.24 19.10 25.30
C LEU A 56 -21.58 19.52 26.74
N PRO A 57 -22.44 20.55 26.93
CA PRO A 57 -23.05 20.86 28.22
C PRO A 57 -24.15 19.83 28.55
N PRO A 58 -24.54 19.68 29.84
CA PRO A 58 -25.53 18.69 30.23
C PRO A 58 -26.92 19.12 29.77
N VAL A 59 -27.68 18.23 29.12
CA VAL A 59 -29.07 18.48 28.76
C VAL A 59 -29.94 17.32 29.25
N ASP A 60 -30.77 17.63 30.24
CA ASP A 60 -31.87 16.83 30.75
C ASP A 60 -33.00 16.67 29.71
N GLY A 61 -33.67 15.51 29.73
CA GLY A 61 -35.12 15.44 29.44
C GLY A 61 -35.58 14.74 28.16
N GLY A 62 -35.77 13.42 28.24
CA GLY A 62 -37.05 12.74 27.91
C GLY A 62 -37.52 12.62 26.44
N THR A 63 -37.20 11.49 25.80
CA THR A 63 -38.08 10.74 24.86
C THR A 63 -37.58 9.29 24.79
N PRO A 64 -38.43 8.28 24.51
CA PRO A 64 -38.19 6.89 24.92
C PRO A 64 -37.06 6.27 24.11
N ALA A 65 -35.95 5.99 24.80
CA ALA A 65 -34.87 5.18 24.29
C ALA A 65 -35.40 3.79 23.94
N VAL A 66 -35.04 3.30 22.74
CA VAL A 66 -34.93 1.85 22.54
C VAL A 66 -34.12 1.31 23.73
N PRO A 67 -34.63 0.33 24.49
CA PRO A 67 -33.90 -0.16 25.66
C PRO A 67 -32.50 -0.59 25.21
N PRO A 68 -31.42 -0.15 25.91
CA PRO A 68 -30.08 -0.55 25.54
C PRO A 68 -29.99 -2.07 25.66
N VAL A 69 -29.75 -2.74 24.53
CA VAL A 69 -29.36 -4.14 24.53
C VAL A 69 -28.06 -4.23 25.34
N PRO A 70 -27.93 -5.16 26.31
CA PRO A 70 -26.68 -5.33 27.05
C PRO A 70 -25.54 -5.57 26.06
N SER A 71 -24.63 -4.60 25.91
CA SER A 71 -23.51 -4.72 24.96
C SER A 71 -22.51 -5.73 25.51
N GLN A 72 -22.42 -6.90 24.89
CA GLN A 72 -21.32 -7.83 25.15
C GLN A 72 -20.00 -7.09 24.90
N GLN A 73 -19.08 -7.14 25.86
CA GLN A 73 -17.76 -6.52 25.75
C GLN A 73 -16.70 -7.53 26.14
N TRP A 74 -15.56 -7.45 25.47
CA TRP A 74 -14.37 -8.25 25.73
C TRP A 74 -13.20 -7.32 26.03
N THR A 75 -12.29 -7.80 26.86
CA THR A 75 -11.08 -7.05 27.23
C THR A 75 -9.94 -7.21 26.23
N VAL A 76 -10.01 -8.23 25.36
CA VAL A 76 -9.00 -8.54 24.35
C VAL A 76 -9.66 -9.03 23.06
N ALA A 77 -8.98 -8.80 21.94
CA ALA A 77 -9.39 -9.34 20.65
C ALA A 77 -9.39 -10.89 20.66
N PRO A 78 -10.28 -11.54 19.89
CA PRO A 78 -10.37 -12.99 19.85
C PRO A 78 -9.10 -13.62 19.26
N ALA A 79 -8.71 -14.78 19.80
CA ALA A 79 -7.65 -15.58 19.21
C ALA A 79 -8.02 -16.01 17.77
N MET A 80 -7.01 -16.28 16.95
CA MET A 80 -7.20 -16.76 15.58
C MET A 80 -7.82 -18.16 15.58
N THR A 81 -9.02 -18.30 15.02
CA THR A 81 -9.77 -19.58 14.96
C THR A 81 -10.18 -19.98 13.56
N ILE A 82 -10.31 -19.02 12.63
CA ILE A 82 -10.59 -19.30 11.22
C ILE A 82 -9.35 -19.86 10.52
N ASP A 83 -9.56 -20.54 9.39
CA ASP A 83 -8.50 -20.91 8.45
C ASP A 83 -8.45 -19.87 7.32
N PRO A 84 -7.42 -19.00 7.25
CA PRO A 84 -7.31 -17.96 6.21
C PRO A 84 -7.33 -18.46 4.77
N THR A 85 -7.11 -19.76 4.56
CA THR A 85 -7.09 -20.37 3.22
C THR A 85 -8.47 -20.76 2.71
N LYS A 86 -9.48 -20.79 3.58
CA LYS A 86 -10.87 -21.07 3.24
C LYS A 86 -11.64 -19.84 2.78
N LEU A 87 -12.75 -20.08 2.09
CA LEU A 87 -13.72 -19.05 1.72
C LEU A 87 -14.81 -18.97 2.79
N TYR A 88 -15.07 -17.75 3.25
CA TYR A 88 -16.12 -17.44 4.21
C TYR A 88 -17.13 -16.48 3.59
N PHE A 89 -18.39 -16.67 3.93
CA PHE A 89 -19.49 -15.79 3.56
C PHE A 89 -20.19 -15.29 4.82
N ALA A 90 -20.58 -14.02 4.80
CA ALA A 90 -21.46 -13.41 5.79
C ALA A 90 -22.78 -13.04 5.12
N THR A 91 -23.90 -13.49 5.68
CA THR A 91 -25.24 -13.10 5.24
C THR A 91 -25.85 -12.20 6.30
N PHE A 92 -25.98 -10.92 5.98
CA PHE A 92 -26.62 -9.92 6.82
C PHE A 92 -28.13 -10.02 6.60
N LYS A 93 -28.87 -10.43 7.63
CA LYS A 93 -30.32 -10.52 7.60
C LYS A 93 -30.93 -9.17 7.96
N THR A 94 -31.74 -8.61 7.07
CA THR A 94 -32.46 -7.35 7.32
C THR A 94 -33.93 -7.48 6.93
N ALA A 95 -34.79 -6.60 7.44
CA ALA A 95 -36.19 -6.56 7.01
C ALA A 95 -36.37 -6.18 5.54
N LYS A 96 -35.36 -5.56 4.91
CA LYS A 96 -35.36 -5.16 3.49
C LYS A 96 -34.82 -6.24 2.55
N GLY A 97 -34.35 -7.35 3.10
CA GLY A 97 -33.76 -8.47 2.36
C GLY A 97 -32.38 -8.86 2.90
N ASP A 98 -31.81 -9.88 2.28
CA ASP A 98 -30.51 -10.42 2.65
C ASP A 98 -29.40 -9.75 1.85
N ILE A 99 -28.29 -9.42 2.53
CA ILE A 99 -27.05 -8.96 1.88
C ILE A 99 -25.99 -10.03 2.13
N LYS A 100 -25.48 -10.63 1.06
CA LYS A 100 -24.45 -11.66 1.15
C LYS A 100 -23.12 -11.10 0.75
N VAL A 101 -22.10 -11.33 1.57
CA VAL A 101 -20.74 -10.83 1.41
C VAL A 101 -19.78 -12.00 1.39
N GLU A 102 -18.87 -12.02 0.43
CA GLU A 102 -17.69 -12.88 0.46
C GLU A 102 -16.57 -12.19 1.26
N LEU A 103 -16.01 -12.87 2.26
CA LEU A 103 -15.00 -12.33 3.16
C LEU A 103 -13.58 -12.66 2.69
N PHE A 104 -12.68 -11.68 2.77
CA PHE A 104 -11.31 -11.77 2.29
C PHE A 104 -10.33 -12.33 3.34
N ALA A 105 -10.60 -13.53 3.84
CA ALA A 105 -9.85 -14.15 4.94
C ALA A 105 -8.34 -14.26 4.67
N LYS A 106 -7.94 -14.38 3.39
CA LYS A 106 -6.53 -14.45 2.99
C LYS A 106 -5.79 -13.12 3.11
N THR A 107 -6.44 -11.99 2.81
CA THR A 107 -5.79 -10.66 2.78
C THR A 107 -6.04 -9.86 4.05
N ALA A 108 -7.11 -10.15 4.79
CA ALA A 108 -7.44 -9.53 6.06
C ALA A 108 -7.82 -10.59 7.13
N PRO A 109 -6.92 -11.55 7.45
CA PRO A 109 -7.21 -12.65 8.36
C PRO A 109 -7.65 -12.22 9.76
N ILE A 110 -7.04 -11.18 10.35
CA ILE A 110 -7.34 -10.74 11.72
C ILE A 110 -8.74 -10.11 11.74
N THR A 111 -9.03 -9.27 10.75
CA THR A 111 -10.31 -8.59 10.60
C THR A 111 -11.44 -9.58 10.35
N VAL A 112 -11.24 -10.54 9.45
CA VAL A 112 -12.25 -11.58 9.17
C VAL A 112 -12.44 -12.48 10.39
N ASN A 113 -11.38 -12.82 11.12
CA ASN A 113 -11.50 -13.59 12.37
C ASN A 113 -12.32 -12.85 13.42
N ASN A 114 -12.04 -11.57 13.62
CA ASN A 114 -12.81 -10.69 14.50
C ASN A 114 -14.29 -10.65 14.10
N PHE A 115 -14.57 -10.39 12.83
CA PHE A 115 -15.94 -10.29 12.33
C PHE A 115 -16.71 -11.60 12.47
N VAL A 116 -16.08 -12.74 12.15
CA VAL A 116 -16.66 -14.08 12.29
C VAL A 116 -16.94 -14.42 13.76
N PHE A 117 -16.00 -14.10 14.65
CA PHE A 117 -16.18 -14.31 16.08
C PHE A 117 -17.38 -13.52 16.62
N LEU A 118 -17.40 -12.20 16.39
CA LEU A 118 -18.49 -11.34 16.87
C LEU A 118 -19.86 -11.75 16.30
N SER A 119 -19.91 -12.16 15.03
CA SER A 119 -21.14 -12.67 14.41
C SER A 119 -21.65 -13.94 15.10
N LYS A 120 -20.76 -14.87 15.46
CA LYS A 120 -21.13 -16.13 16.13
C LYS A 120 -21.56 -15.94 17.58
N GLU A 121 -21.07 -14.91 18.26
CA GLU A 121 -21.48 -14.54 19.63
C GLU A 121 -22.82 -13.76 19.66
N GLY A 122 -23.41 -13.46 18.49
CA GLY A 122 -24.63 -12.66 18.39
C GLY A 122 -24.41 -11.17 18.65
N PHE A 123 -23.16 -10.68 18.58
CA PHE A 123 -22.84 -9.28 18.88
C PHE A 123 -23.53 -8.29 17.93
N TYR A 124 -23.77 -8.70 16.69
CA TYR A 124 -24.42 -7.86 15.68
C TYR A 124 -25.95 -8.00 15.65
N ASP A 125 -26.51 -8.91 16.45
CA ASP A 125 -27.95 -9.16 16.47
C ASP A 125 -28.70 -7.92 17.00
N ASP A 126 -29.79 -7.59 16.32
CA ASP A 126 -30.63 -6.41 16.58
C ASP A 126 -29.88 -5.06 16.61
N THR A 127 -28.67 -4.99 16.05
CA THR A 127 -27.98 -3.72 15.81
C THR A 127 -28.60 -2.99 14.61
N THR A 128 -28.13 -1.79 14.29
CA THR A 128 -28.65 -1.02 13.15
C THR A 128 -27.56 -0.57 12.19
N PHE A 129 -27.93 -0.38 10.93
CA PHE A 129 -27.23 0.52 10.03
C PHE A 129 -27.48 1.96 10.48
N HIS A 130 -26.70 2.40 11.46
CA HIS A 130 -26.93 3.65 12.17
C HIS A 130 -26.58 4.87 11.33
N ARG A 131 -25.76 4.74 10.28
CA ARG A 131 -25.39 5.85 9.40
C ARG A 131 -25.34 5.39 7.95
N VAL A 132 -26.19 5.97 7.09
CA VAL A 132 -26.30 5.62 5.67
C VAL A 132 -26.33 6.90 4.86
N ILE A 133 -25.31 7.10 4.02
CA ILE A 133 -25.14 8.29 3.19
C ILE A 133 -25.19 7.88 1.72
N ALA A 134 -26.05 8.55 0.96
CA ALA A 134 -26.21 8.32 -0.47
C ALA A 134 -24.88 8.50 -1.20
N ASP A 135 -24.62 7.62 -2.18
CA ASP A 135 -23.40 7.62 -2.99
C ASP A 135 -22.09 7.61 -2.19
N PHE A 136 -22.14 7.06 -0.98
CA PHE A 136 -20.99 6.89 -0.11
C PHE A 136 -20.99 5.50 0.53
N MET A 137 -21.77 5.29 1.59
CA MET A 137 -21.73 4.04 2.35
C MET A 137 -22.95 3.82 3.25
N ALA A 138 -23.12 2.57 3.69
CA ALA A 138 -23.99 2.15 4.78
C ALA A 138 -23.14 1.57 5.92
N GLN A 139 -23.11 2.23 7.07
CA GLN A 139 -22.30 1.90 8.25
C GLN A 139 -23.17 1.28 9.35
N GLY A 140 -22.65 0.21 9.95
CA GLY A 140 -23.29 -0.58 11.02
C GLY A 140 -22.26 -1.13 12.01
N GLY A 141 -22.69 -2.10 12.83
CA GLY A 141 -21.81 -2.80 13.78
C GLY A 141 -21.57 -2.06 15.11
N ASP A 142 -22.38 -1.05 15.42
CA ASP A 142 -22.43 -0.41 16.74
C ASP A 142 -23.63 -0.94 17.54
N PRO A 143 -23.42 -1.65 18.66
CA PRO A 143 -24.51 -2.18 19.50
C PRO A 143 -25.34 -1.08 20.20
N THR A 144 -24.81 0.13 20.31
CA THR A 144 -25.51 1.29 20.88
C THR A 144 -26.31 2.08 19.84
N GLY A 145 -25.97 1.93 18.56
CA GLY A 145 -26.50 2.75 17.46
C GLY A 145 -26.05 4.22 17.48
N ALA A 146 -25.16 4.62 18.38
CA ALA A 146 -24.72 6.02 18.53
C ALA A 146 -23.55 6.41 17.60
N GLY A 147 -22.89 5.45 16.98
CA GLY A 147 -21.67 5.60 16.18
C GLY A 147 -20.37 5.53 16.98
N THR A 148 -20.43 5.31 18.30
CA THR A 148 -19.26 5.32 19.21
C THR A 148 -19.07 4.02 19.98
N GLY A 149 -19.98 3.05 19.85
CA GLY A 149 -19.87 1.76 20.51
C GLY A 149 -18.89 0.81 19.81
N GLY A 150 -18.56 -0.28 20.49
CA GLY A 150 -17.61 -1.27 20.03
C GLY A 150 -17.55 -2.50 20.93
N PRO A 151 -16.66 -3.47 20.63
CA PRO A 151 -16.61 -4.75 21.33
C PRO A 151 -15.77 -4.70 22.61
N GLY A 152 -15.26 -3.52 23.01
CA GLY A 152 -14.42 -3.35 24.21
C GLY A 152 -12.91 -3.42 23.96
N TYR A 153 -12.48 -3.69 22.73
CA TYR A 153 -11.08 -3.71 22.31
C TYR A 153 -10.88 -3.07 20.94
N GLN A 154 -9.61 -2.87 20.57
CA GLN A 154 -9.18 -2.40 19.25
C GLN A 154 -8.09 -3.31 18.68
N PHE A 155 -7.93 -3.31 17.35
CA PHE A 155 -6.87 -4.03 16.64
C PHE A 155 -6.37 -3.27 15.40
N GLU A 156 -5.25 -3.75 14.86
CA GLU A 156 -4.49 -3.18 13.76
C GLU A 156 -5.23 -3.15 12.41
N ASP A 157 -4.76 -2.30 11.49
CA ASP A 157 -5.22 -2.28 10.09
C ASP A 157 -4.51 -3.36 9.26
N GLU A 158 -5.23 -3.96 8.30
CA GLU A 158 -4.70 -4.92 7.31
C GLU A 158 -4.86 -4.32 5.90
N ILE A 159 -4.09 -3.27 5.63
CA ILE A 159 -4.18 -2.53 4.36
C ILE A 159 -3.53 -3.32 3.22
N ASP A 160 -4.37 -3.80 2.30
CA ASP A 160 -3.94 -4.34 1.01
C ASP A 160 -4.01 -3.22 -0.05
N ILE A 161 -2.85 -2.66 -0.42
CA ILE A 161 -2.76 -1.58 -1.44
C ILE A 161 -3.28 -1.99 -2.82
N SER A 162 -3.47 -3.29 -3.08
CA SER A 162 -4.06 -3.77 -4.33
C SER A 162 -5.59 -3.69 -4.34
N LYS A 163 -6.22 -3.48 -3.17
CA LYS A 163 -7.65 -3.22 -3.05
C LYS A 163 -7.86 -1.73 -2.90
N GLN A 164 -8.60 -1.18 -3.84
CA GLN A 164 -8.98 0.22 -3.86
C GLN A 164 -10.50 0.27 -3.77
N PHE A 165 -11.04 1.31 -3.17
CA PHE A 165 -12.46 1.62 -3.19
C PHE A 165 -12.84 2.23 -4.56
N ASP A 166 -12.63 1.48 -5.64
CA ASP A 166 -12.84 1.89 -7.02
C ASP A 166 -14.24 1.56 -7.57
N GLU A 167 -15.03 0.81 -6.81
CA GLU A 167 -16.41 0.47 -7.10
C GLU A 167 -17.23 0.29 -5.82
N ALA A 168 -18.55 0.11 -5.98
CA ALA A 168 -19.45 -0.14 -4.86
C ALA A 168 -19.36 -1.60 -4.35
N GLY A 169 -19.83 -1.81 -3.12
CA GLY A 169 -20.03 -3.14 -2.53
C GLY A 169 -18.87 -3.65 -1.70
N TYR A 170 -17.79 -2.89 -1.52
CA TYR A 170 -16.74 -3.26 -0.56
C TYR A 170 -17.24 -3.16 0.87
N LEU A 171 -16.99 -4.21 1.66
CA LEU A 171 -17.14 -4.24 3.11
C LEU A 171 -15.79 -3.91 3.75
N ALA A 172 -15.76 -2.88 4.61
CA ALA A 172 -14.54 -2.41 5.25
C ALA A 172 -14.78 -1.98 6.71
N MET A 173 -13.71 -1.95 7.50
CA MET A 173 -13.77 -1.52 8.91
C MET A 173 -13.89 -0.01 9.04
N ALA A 174 -14.82 0.45 9.88
CA ALA A 174 -14.80 1.82 10.37
C ALA A 174 -13.76 1.92 11.51
N ASN A 175 -13.02 3.04 11.56
CA ASN A 175 -12.01 3.29 12.57
C ASN A 175 -11.98 4.78 12.96
N ALA A 176 -11.30 5.11 14.06
CA ALA A 176 -11.10 6.47 14.55
C ALA A 176 -9.66 6.97 14.29
N GLY A 177 -8.98 6.37 13.31
CA GLY A 177 -7.55 6.54 13.03
C GLY A 177 -6.83 5.20 12.91
N PRO A 178 -5.52 5.22 12.57
CA PRO A 178 -4.76 4.00 12.32
C PRO A 178 -4.80 3.02 13.50
N ASN A 179 -5.00 1.74 13.20
CA ASN A 179 -5.00 0.63 14.17
C ASN A 179 -6.05 0.75 15.28
N THR A 180 -7.22 1.28 14.96
CA THR A 180 -8.34 1.42 15.91
C THR A 180 -9.59 0.66 15.48
N ASN A 181 -9.41 -0.44 14.74
CA ASN A 181 -10.52 -1.28 14.29
C ASN A 181 -11.21 -1.96 15.47
N GLY A 182 -12.53 -2.10 15.42
CA GLY A 182 -13.34 -2.74 16.46
C GLY A 182 -14.43 -3.62 15.86
N SER A 183 -15.69 -3.25 16.07
CA SER A 183 -16.84 -3.96 15.50
C SER A 183 -17.56 -3.22 14.39
N GLN A 184 -17.36 -1.91 14.28
CA GLN A 184 -18.05 -1.10 13.29
C GLN A 184 -17.49 -1.34 11.90
N PHE A 185 -18.38 -1.47 10.92
CA PHE A 185 -18.05 -1.69 9.52
C PHE A 185 -18.91 -0.79 8.63
N PHE A 186 -18.52 -0.66 7.38
CA PHE A 186 -19.36 -0.04 6.36
C PHE A 186 -19.31 -0.81 5.04
N ILE A 187 -20.41 -0.73 4.29
CA ILE A 187 -20.51 -1.21 2.91
C ILE A 187 -20.58 0.02 1.99
N THR A 188 -19.67 0.12 1.03
CA THR A 188 -19.68 1.22 0.05
C THR A 188 -20.84 1.11 -0.93
N THR A 189 -21.49 2.23 -1.25
CA THR A 189 -22.59 2.29 -2.23
C THR A 189 -22.18 2.91 -3.57
N ALA A 190 -20.98 3.50 -3.62
CA ALA A 190 -20.29 4.04 -4.80
C ALA A 190 -18.77 3.87 -4.66
N ALA A 191 -17.99 4.29 -5.66
CA ALA A 191 -16.54 4.38 -5.55
C ALA A 191 -16.14 5.49 -4.57
N THR A 192 -15.21 5.20 -3.65
CA THR A 192 -14.81 6.12 -2.56
C THR A 192 -13.29 6.17 -2.39
N PRO A 193 -12.53 6.59 -3.42
CA PRO A 193 -11.06 6.47 -3.44
C PRO A 193 -10.34 7.27 -2.34
N TRP A 194 -10.99 8.26 -1.74
CA TRP A 194 -10.42 8.99 -0.59
C TRP A 194 -10.29 8.15 0.69
N LEU A 195 -10.89 6.95 0.72
CA LEU A 195 -10.74 5.98 1.82
C LEU A 195 -9.55 5.03 1.64
N ASN A 196 -8.90 5.06 0.48
CA ASN A 196 -7.80 4.15 0.15
C ASN A 196 -6.63 4.33 1.12
N GLY A 197 -6.10 3.21 1.63
CA GLY A 197 -4.99 3.21 2.59
C GLY A 197 -5.37 3.57 4.03
N ALA A 198 -6.63 3.90 4.31
CA ALA A 198 -7.10 4.30 5.63
C ALA A 198 -8.01 3.27 6.32
N HIS A 199 -8.61 2.35 5.57
CA HIS A 199 -9.57 1.36 6.08
C HIS A 199 -9.26 -0.04 5.55
N THR A 200 -9.35 -1.05 6.42
CA THR A 200 -9.20 -2.46 6.03
C THR A 200 -10.41 -2.92 5.21
N ILE A 201 -10.22 -3.21 3.92
CA ILE A 201 -11.21 -3.88 3.08
C ILE A 201 -11.15 -5.38 3.37
N PHE A 202 -12.22 -5.93 3.94
CA PHE A 202 -12.25 -7.33 4.38
C PHE A 202 -13.38 -8.17 3.77
N GLY A 203 -14.17 -7.61 2.86
CA GLY A 203 -15.10 -8.39 2.06
C GLY A 203 -15.70 -7.60 0.90
N LYS A 204 -16.53 -8.27 0.09
CA LYS A 204 -17.32 -7.63 -0.96
C LYS A 204 -18.68 -8.30 -1.13
N VAL A 205 -19.72 -7.47 -1.32
CA VAL A 205 -21.09 -7.91 -1.57
C VAL A 205 -21.13 -8.74 -2.86
N VAL A 206 -21.68 -9.95 -2.76
CA VAL A 206 -21.89 -10.88 -3.88
C VAL A 206 -23.36 -11.01 -4.26
N GLU A 207 -24.28 -10.80 -3.32
CA GLU A 207 -25.73 -10.78 -3.55
C GLU A 207 -26.38 -9.70 -2.65
N GLY A 208 -27.46 -9.05 -3.10
CA GLY A 208 -28.20 -8.07 -2.30
C GLY A 208 -27.65 -6.64 -2.34
N MET A 209 -26.92 -6.25 -3.38
CA MET A 209 -26.42 -4.86 -3.52
C MET A 209 -27.56 -3.84 -3.69
N ASP A 210 -28.69 -4.26 -4.28
CA ASP A 210 -29.94 -3.51 -4.33
C ASP A 210 -30.53 -3.29 -2.94
N VAL A 211 -30.44 -4.30 -2.06
CA VAL A 211 -30.84 -4.18 -0.65
C VAL A 211 -29.98 -3.14 0.06
N VAL A 212 -28.64 -3.19 -0.08
CA VAL A 212 -27.73 -2.18 0.47
C VAL A 212 -28.14 -0.77 0.04
N LYS A 213 -28.45 -0.58 -1.25
CA LYS A 213 -28.86 0.72 -1.80
C LYS A 213 -30.26 1.15 -1.37
N SER A 214 -31.10 0.22 -0.92
CA SER A 214 -32.44 0.50 -0.41
C SER A 214 -32.47 0.87 1.08
N LEU A 215 -31.33 0.77 1.78
CA LEU A 215 -31.23 1.14 3.19
C LEU A 215 -31.61 2.62 3.40
N THR A 216 -32.24 2.89 4.53
CA THR A 216 -32.82 4.19 4.89
C THR A 216 -31.68 5.17 5.11
N LEU A 217 -31.62 6.21 4.29
CA LEU A 217 -30.64 7.29 4.44
C LEU A 217 -30.80 7.93 5.81
N ARG A 218 -29.70 8.02 6.58
CA ARG A 218 -29.65 8.82 7.81
C ARG A 218 -28.21 9.20 8.15
N ASP A 219 -28.06 10.34 8.79
CA ASP A 219 -26.83 10.74 9.45
C ASP A 219 -27.18 11.11 10.90
N PRO A 220 -26.78 10.31 11.91
CA PRO A 220 -27.09 10.60 13.31
C PRO A 220 -26.66 11.99 13.79
N GLN A 221 -25.66 12.59 13.13
CA GLN A 221 -25.20 13.93 13.45
C GLN A 221 -26.15 15.02 12.97
N GLN A 222 -27.00 14.73 11.98
CA GLN A 222 -27.95 15.67 11.39
C GLN A 222 -29.39 15.34 11.80
N ASP A 223 -29.72 14.06 11.93
CA ASP A 223 -31.03 13.55 12.28
C ASP A 223 -30.94 12.29 13.16
N ALA A 224 -30.92 12.52 14.46
CA ALA A 224 -30.94 11.47 15.47
C ALA A 224 -32.31 10.76 15.58
N ALA A 225 -33.39 11.32 15.02
CA ALA A 225 -34.75 10.82 15.22
C ALA A 225 -35.16 9.72 14.22
N THR A 226 -34.69 9.78 12.97
CA THR A 226 -35.02 8.77 11.95
C THR A 226 -34.36 7.43 12.26
N PRO A 227 -35.04 6.35 12.65
CA PRO A 227 -34.37 5.09 13.03
C PRO A 227 -33.57 4.47 11.88
N GLY A 228 -32.45 3.82 12.21
CA GLY A 228 -31.66 3.04 11.25
C GLY A 228 -32.32 1.71 10.97
N ASP A 229 -32.11 1.14 9.77
CA ASP A 229 -32.62 -0.20 9.47
C ASP A 229 -31.91 -1.25 10.33
N ALA A 230 -32.69 -2.19 10.86
CA ALA A 230 -32.17 -3.25 11.73
C ALA A 230 -31.35 -4.29 10.96
N LEU A 231 -30.19 -4.63 11.51
CA LEU A 231 -29.43 -5.83 11.22
C LEU A 231 -29.90 -6.91 12.20
N VAL A 232 -30.77 -7.80 11.73
CA VAL A 232 -31.42 -8.82 12.56
C VAL A 232 -30.37 -9.81 13.08
N THR A 233 -29.52 -10.30 12.19
CA THR A 233 -28.38 -11.17 12.55
C THR A 233 -27.38 -11.24 11.39
N VAL A 234 -26.19 -11.77 11.66
CA VAL A 234 -25.16 -12.07 10.66
C VAL A 234 -24.85 -13.57 10.68
N GLU A 235 -25.25 -14.27 9.63
CA GLU A 235 -24.98 -15.70 9.48
C GLU A 235 -23.63 -15.93 8.78
N ILE A 236 -22.72 -16.67 9.43
CA ILE A 236 -21.42 -17.06 8.85
C ILE A 236 -21.51 -18.46 8.27
N SER A 237 -21.04 -18.62 7.02
CA SER A 237 -20.89 -19.92 6.36
C SER A 237 -19.54 -20.05 5.67
N GLU A 238 -19.08 -21.29 5.48
CA GLU A 238 -17.93 -21.60 4.61
C GLU A 238 -18.44 -21.98 3.21
N GLY A 239 -17.67 -21.65 2.18
CA GLY A 239 -17.97 -22.07 0.82
C GLY A 239 -16.78 -22.75 0.14
N ALA A 240 -17.07 -23.50 -0.92
CA ALA A 240 -16.06 -24.17 -1.72
C ALA A 240 -15.59 -23.33 -2.92
N VAL A 241 -16.41 -22.36 -3.35
CA VAL A 241 -16.18 -21.54 -4.53
C VAL A 241 -16.47 -20.07 -4.23
N SER A 242 -15.67 -19.18 -4.80
CA SER A 242 -15.91 -17.73 -4.76
C SER A 242 -17.14 -17.41 -5.60
N LEU A 243 -17.99 -16.52 -5.10
CA LEU A 243 -19.16 -15.99 -5.82
C LEU A 243 -18.87 -14.62 -6.43
N LEU A 244 -17.72 -14.03 -6.12
CA LEU A 244 -17.25 -12.86 -6.84
C LEU A 244 -17.05 -13.21 -8.32
N PRO A 245 -17.32 -12.26 -9.23
CA PRO A 245 -16.94 -12.45 -10.61
C PRO A 245 -15.46 -12.84 -10.63
N PRO A 246 -15.08 -13.93 -11.34
CA PRO A 246 -13.68 -14.27 -11.46
C PRO A 246 -12.95 -13.01 -11.93
N PRO A 247 -11.77 -12.68 -11.34
CA PRO A 247 -11.01 -11.52 -11.79
C PRO A 247 -10.95 -11.62 -13.30
N THR A 248 -11.42 -10.58 -14.00
CA THR A 248 -11.56 -10.61 -15.46
C THR A 248 -10.26 -11.11 -16.04
N ALA A 249 -10.23 -12.37 -16.46
CA ALA A 249 -9.05 -12.94 -17.08
C ALA A 249 -8.82 -12.10 -18.32
N THR A 250 -7.63 -11.51 -18.45
CA THR A 250 -7.35 -10.66 -19.60
C THR A 250 -7.54 -11.51 -20.84
N PRO A 251 -8.40 -11.10 -21.79
CA PRO A 251 -8.82 -11.96 -22.88
C PRO A 251 -7.60 -12.17 -23.80
N THR A 252 -6.90 -13.29 -23.60
CA THR A 252 -5.63 -13.68 -24.24
C THR A 252 -4.38 -12.97 -23.67
N PRO A 253 -3.35 -13.75 -23.24
CA PRO A 253 -2.02 -13.22 -22.96
C PRO A 253 -1.50 -12.40 -24.15
N TYR A 254 -1.19 -11.14 -23.89
CA TYR A 254 -0.66 -10.16 -24.82
C TYR A 254 0.65 -9.62 -24.24
N PRO A 255 1.76 -10.35 -24.44
CA PRO A 255 3.07 -9.89 -24.03
C PRO A 255 3.63 -8.88 -25.03
N PRO A 256 4.58 -8.03 -24.60
CA PRO A 256 5.36 -7.25 -25.55
C PRO A 256 6.13 -8.18 -26.50
N VAL A 257 6.20 -7.77 -27.77
CA VAL A 257 6.96 -8.47 -28.82
C VAL A 257 7.94 -7.49 -29.42
N MET A 258 9.16 -7.95 -29.74
CA MET A 258 10.13 -7.12 -30.46
C MET A 258 9.56 -6.71 -31.82
N GLU A 259 9.51 -5.41 -32.08
CA GLU A 259 9.11 -4.81 -33.35
C GLU A 259 10.25 -3.97 -33.92
N ASN A 260 10.19 -3.69 -35.23
CA ASN A 260 11.18 -2.84 -35.88
C ASN A 260 11.00 -1.37 -35.45
N GLY A 261 12.10 -0.76 -35.01
CA GLY A 261 12.11 0.63 -34.54
C GLY A 261 11.56 0.78 -33.12
N ARG A 262 11.00 1.95 -32.81
CA ARG A 262 10.54 2.33 -31.46
C ARG A 262 9.05 2.73 -31.50
N PRO A 263 8.13 1.78 -31.72
CA PRO A 263 6.72 2.09 -31.96
C PRO A 263 6.04 2.77 -30.76
N LEU A 264 6.43 2.44 -29.52
CA LEU A 264 5.82 3.00 -28.32
C LEU A 264 6.23 4.46 -28.09
N ALA A 265 7.39 4.88 -28.59
CA ALA A 265 7.82 6.28 -28.54
C ALA A 265 6.85 7.24 -29.27
N LYS A 266 6.03 6.71 -30.19
CA LYS A 266 5.01 7.48 -30.93
C LYS A 266 3.70 7.66 -30.16
N LYS A 267 3.51 6.94 -29.04
CA LYS A 267 2.33 7.07 -28.16
C LYS A 267 2.63 8.09 -27.06
N ALA A 268 1.62 8.78 -26.55
CA ALA A 268 1.79 9.58 -25.34
C ALA A 268 2.16 8.66 -24.16
N VAL A 269 2.91 9.17 -23.18
CA VAL A 269 3.34 8.37 -22.01
C VAL A 269 2.15 7.74 -21.28
N ALA A 270 1.08 8.51 -21.04
CA ALA A 270 -0.14 8.02 -20.39
C ALA A 270 -0.81 6.86 -21.15
N ASP A 271 -0.78 6.87 -22.49
CA ASP A 271 -1.37 5.80 -23.33
C ASP A 271 -0.55 4.50 -23.31
N ARG A 272 0.57 4.47 -22.59
CA ARG A 272 1.42 3.28 -22.43
C ARG A 272 1.09 2.48 -21.18
N GLU A 273 0.16 2.97 -20.35
CA GLU A 273 -0.34 2.25 -19.18
C GLU A 273 -1.13 1.00 -19.58
N LYS A 274 -0.85 -0.12 -18.90
CA LYS A 274 -1.58 -1.39 -19.06
C LYS A 274 -1.66 -1.92 -20.51
N LEU A 275 -0.68 -1.59 -21.34
CA LEU A 275 -0.61 -2.05 -22.74
C LEU A 275 -0.53 -3.57 -22.87
N TYR A 276 0.16 -4.23 -21.93
CA TYR A 276 0.40 -5.66 -21.95
C TYR A 276 -0.20 -6.29 -20.70
N ASN A 277 -0.51 -7.59 -20.77
CA ASN A 277 -1.14 -8.31 -19.65
C ASN A 277 -0.37 -9.58 -19.26
N SER A 278 0.78 -9.80 -19.90
CA SER A 278 1.65 -10.95 -19.69
C SER A 278 3.10 -10.52 -19.89
N ALA A 279 4.01 -11.10 -19.11
CA ALA A 279 5.44 -10.83 -19.26
C ALA A 279 5.97 -11.40 -20.59
N PRO A 280 6.96 -10.74 -21.21
CA PRO A 280 7.57 -11.25 -22.44
C PRO A 280 8.32 -12.56 -22.21
N ALA A 281 8.40 -13.38 -23.26
CA ALA A 281 9.34 -14.50 -23.30
C ALA A 281 10.79 -14.01 -23.13
N LEU A 282 11.67 -14.87 -22.62
CA LEU A 282 13.09 -14.55 -22.49
C LEU A 282 13.75 -14.51 -23.88
N LEU A 283 14.12 -13.32 -24.33
CA LEU A 283 14.76 -13.07 -25.62
C LEU A 283 16.27 -12.79 -25.51
N ILE A 284 16.73 -12.35 -24.35
CA ILE A 284 18.15 -12.09 -24.11
C ILE A 284 18.94 -13.40 -24.01
N ASP A 285 20.15 -13.39 -24.55
CA ASP A 285 21.17 -14.40 -24.27
C ASP A 285 21.87 -14.08 -22.95
N LYS A 286 21.71 -14.94 -21.93
CA LYS A 286 22.29 -14.75 -20.59
C LYS A 286 23.82 -14.81 -20.55
N ALA A 287 24.46 -15.35 -21.59
CA ALA A 287 25.92 -15.43 -21.67
C ALA A 287 26.57 -14.13 -22.17
N LYS A 288 25.78 -13.23 -22.76
CA LYS A 288 26.25 -11.94 -23.29
C LYS A 288 26.19 -10.85 -22.24
N LYS A 289 26.93 -9.77 -22.50
CA LYS A 289 26.89 -8.57 -21.65
C LYS A 289 25.97 -7.53 -22.26
N TYR A 290 25.21 -6.85 -21.42
CA TYR A 290 24.30 -5.79 -21.84
C TYR A 290 24.63 -4.52 -21.07
N SER A 291 24.54 -3.39 -21.75
CA SER A 291 24.61 -2.07 -21.13
C SER A 291 23.49 -1.18 -21.65
N ALA A 292 23.07 -0.23 -20.83
CA ALA A 292 22.11 0.79 -21.19
C ALA A 292 22.74 2.19 -21.09
N THR A 293 22.47 3.03 -22.09
CA THR A 293 22.69 4.49 -22.00
C THR A 293 21.32 5.13 -21.81
N ILE A 294 21.08 5.61 -20.59
CA ILE A 294 19.84 6.25 -20.19
C ILE A 294 20.05 7.76 -20.35
N LYS A 295 19.51 8.32 -21.43
CA LYS A 295 19.58 9.74 -21.75
C LYS A 295 18.50 10.47 -20.97
N THR A 296 18.87 11.44 -20.16
CA THR A 296 17.95 12.25 -19.36
C THR A 296 18.01 13.72 -19.79
N SER A 297 17.09 14.55 -19.29
CA SER A 297 17.18 16.01 -19.44
C SER A 297 18.44 16.63 -18.81
N LYS A 298 19.13 15.93 -17.89
CA LYS A 298 20.34 16.40 -17.19
C LYS A 298 21.65 15.82 -17.72
N GLY A 299 21.58 14.82 -18.59
CA GLY A 299 22.74 14.13 -19.12
C GLY A 299 22.54 12.63 -19.20
N ASP A 300 23.61 11.93 -19.57
CA ASP A 300 23.56 10.49 -19.84
C ASP A 300 24.05 9.71 -18.61
N ILE A 301 23.35 8.62 -18.30
CA ILE A 301 23.73 7.63 -17.28
C ILE A 301 24.05 6.33 -18.02
N GLU A 302 25.24 5.78 -17.81
CA GLU A 302 25.64 4.49 -18.36
C GLU A 302 25.48 3.41 -17.28
N VAL A 303 24.85 2.29 -17.65
CA VAL A 303 24.50 1.19 -16.74
C VAL A 303 24.99 -0.13 -17.33
N GLU A 304 25.66 -0.96 -16.52
CA GLU A 304 25.86 -2.39 -16.79
C GLU A 304 24.65 -3.19 -16.30
N LEU A 305 24.11 -4.09 -17.12
CA LEU A 305 22.94 -4.91 -16.79
C LEU A 305 23.36 -6.35 -16.45
N PHE A 306 22.75 -6.91 -15.40
CA PHE A 306 23.10 -8.21 -14.82
C PHE A 306 22.21 -9.34 -15.39
N ALA A 307 22.36 -9.63 -16.68
CA ALA A 307 21.54 -10.63 -17.39
C ALA A 307 21.65 -12.07 -16.86
N ASP A 308 22.74 -12.39 -16.16
CA ASP A 308 22.97 -13.69 -15.51
C ASP A 308 22.22 -13.81 -14.18
N SER A 309 22.13 -12.70 -13.45
CA SER A 309 21.61 -12.63 -12.08
C SER A 309 20.11 -12.31 -12.03
N ALA A 310 19.63 -11.44 -12.92
CA ALA A 310 18.23 -11.04 -13.01
C ALA A 310 17.71 -11.11 -14.47
N PRO A 311 17.70 -12.31 -15.09
CA PRO A 311 17.42 -12.47 -16.51
C PRO A 311 16.03 -11.97 -16.93
N GLN A 312 14.98 -12.17 -16.13
CA GLN A 312 13.63 -11.72 -16.50
C GLN A 312 13.50 -10.20 -16.40
N SER A 313 14.09 -9.62 -15.37
CA SER A 313 14.12 -8.17 -15.13
C SER A 313 14.87 -7.45 -16.26
N VAL A 314 16.08 -7.92 -16.58
CA VAL A 314 16.88 -7.39 -17.69
C VAL A 314 16.16 -7.58 -19.02
N ASN A 315 15.52 -8.73 -19.26
CA ASN A 315 14.78 -8.99 -20.48
C ASN A 315 13.61 -8.02 -20.68
N SER A 316 12.79 -7.79 -19.64
CA SER A 316 11.69 -6.84 -19.68
C SER A 316 12.20 -5.43 -19.97
N PHE A 317 13.20 -4.98 -19.21
CA PHE A 317 13.80 -3.65 -19.37
C PHE A 317 14.39 -3.43 -20.77
N VAL A 318 15.15 -4.40 -21.29
CA VAL A 318 15.76 -4.33 -22.64
C VAL A 318 14.68 -4.27 -23.72
N LEU A 319 13.66 -5.12 -23.65
CA LEU A 319 12.57 -5.16 -24.62
C LEU A 319 11.80 -3.83 -24.64
N LEU A 320 11.37 -3.35 -23.47
CA LEU A 320 10.63 -2.09 -23.34
C LEU A 320 11.47 -0.89 -23.81
N SER A 321 12.77 -0.87 -23.50
CA SER A 321 13.70 0.18 -23.97
C SER A 321 13.81 0.19 -25.50
N LYS A 322 13.98 -0.99 -26.12
CA LYS A 322 14.05 -1.14 -27.58
C LYS A 322 12.74 -0.72 -28.27
N LEU A 323 11.59 -1.00 -27.66
CA LEU A 323 10.28 -0.56 -28.15
C LEU A 323 10.02 0.96 -28.00
N GLY A 324 10.85 1.66 -27.24
CA GLY A 324 10.66 3.08 -26.92
C GLY A 324 9.64 3.33 -25.82
N TYR A 325 9.36 2.34 -24.97
CA TYR A 325 8.42 2.49 -23.87
C TYR A 325 8.80 3.62 -22.93
N TYR A 326 10.08 3.80 -22.62
CA TYR A 326 10.58 4.81 -21.66
C TYR A 326 10.84 6.20 -22.25
N ASP A 327 10.60 6.41 -23.55
CA ASP A 327 10.89 7.70 -24.18
C ASP A 327 9.99 8.79 -23.61
N GLU A 328 10.57 9.92 -23.23
CA GLU A 328 9.89 11.06 -22.60
C GLU A 328 9.24 10.76 -21.24
N PHE A 329 9.65 9.68 -20.54
CA PHE A 329 9.11 9.34 -19.22
C PHE A 329 9.53 10.36 -18.15
N PRO A 330 8.60 10.88 -17.34
CA PRO A 330 8.96 11.74 -16.22
C PRO A 330 9.73 10.96 -15.15
N ILE A 331 10.55 11.67 -14.39
CA ILE A 331 11.00 11.15 -13.10
C ILE A 331 9.81 11.18 -12.15
N ASN A 332 9.31 10.00 -11.78
CA ASN A 332 8.04 9.88 -11.06
C ASN A 332 8.18 10.22 -9.58
N PHE A 333 9.33 9.90 -8.97
CA PHE A 333 9.58 10.20 -7.57
C PHE A 333 11.09 10.28 -7.29
N THR A 334 11.47 11.13 -6.34
CA THR A 334 12.84 11.24 -5.86
C THR A 334 12.85 11.34 -4.34
N GLN A 335 13.64 10.51 -3.68
CA GLN A 335 13.99 10.67 -2.28
C GLN A 335 15.48 11.03 -2.20
N PRO A 336 15.82 12.30 -1.92
CA PRO A 336 17.21 12.77 -1.87
C PRO A 336 18.09 11.88 -0.98
N GLY A 337 19.22 11.43 -1.52
CA GLY A 337 20.17 10.55 -0.82
C GLY A 337 19.73 9.09 -0.68
N ALA A 338 18.52 8.72 -1.12
CA ALA A 338 18.03 7.35 -1.05
C ALA A 338 17.83 6.75 -2.44
N PHE A 339 16.91 7.26 -3.25
CA PHE A 339 16.66 6.74 -4.60
C PHE A 339 15.90 7.70 -5.53
N VAL A 340 15.98 7.42 -6.82
CA VAL A 340 15.13 8.01 -7.88
C VAL A 340 14.30 6.89 -8.48
N LEU A 341 13.02 7.12 -8.74
CA LEU A 341 12.07 6.16 -9.32
C LEU A 341 11.46 6.74 -10.60
N THR A 342 11.40 5.93 -11.67
CA THR A 342 10.73 6.25 -12.93
C THR A 342 10.09 5.00 -13.54
N GLY A 343 9.50 5.11 -14.73
CA GLY A 343 8.87 4.01 -15.46
C GLY A 343 7.37 3.83 -15.17
N SER A 344 6.74 4.77 -14.46
CA SER A 344 5.29 4.81 -14.20
C SER A 344 4.58 5.77 -15.19
N PRO A 345 3.76 5.27 -16.13
CA PRO A 345 3.05 6.08 -17.13
C PRO A 345 2.17 7.18 -16.53
N ALA A 346 1.44 6.88 -15.45
CA ALA A 346 0.55 7.82 -14.77
C ALA A 346 1.19 8.49 -13.54
N GLY A 347 2.48 8.22 -13.27
CA GLY A 347 3.21 8.80 -12.14
C GLY A 347 2.70 8.39 -10.76
N GLN A 348 1.99 7.26 -10.68
CA GLN A 348 1.47 6.67 -9.44
C GLN A 348 2.06 5.27 -9.22
N PRO A 349 2.19 4.80 -7.97
CA PRO A 349 2.77 3.49 -7.66
C PRO A 349 2.06 2.32 -8.34
N ALA A 350 0.75 2.40 -8.53
CA ALA A 350 -0.07 1.38 -9.17
C ALA A 350 0.01 1.37 -10.70
N SER A 351 0.66 2.37 -11.31
CA SER A 351 0.73 2.51 -12.76
C SER A 351 1.92 1.72 -13.33
N ASP A 352 1.64 0.85 -14.29
CA ASP A 352 2.63 -0.07 -14.87
C ASP A 352 2.29 -0.34 -16.35
N VAL A 353 3.18 -1.04 -17.03
CA VAL A 353 2.97 -1.55 -18.39
C VAL A 353 1.87 -2.61 -18.46
N GLY A 354 1.49 -3.19 -17.31
CA GLY A 354 0.31 -4.05 -17.14
C GLY A 354 0.60 -5.52 -16.82
N TYR A 355 1.85 -5.89 -16.59
CA TYR A 355 2.25 -7.18 -16.01
C TYR A 355 3.27 -6.99 -14.89
N THR A 356 3.42 -8.01 -14.06
CA THR A 356 4.45 -8.09 -13.03
C THR A 356 5.42 -9.23 -13.32
N LEU A 357 6.61 -9.15 -12.74
CA LEU A 357 7.65 -10.17 -12.83
C LEU A 357 7.83 -10.86 -11.48
N PRO A 358 8.21 -12.15 -11.46
CA PRO A 358 8.63 -12.77 -10.21
C PRO A 358 9.88 -12.07 -9.66
N LEU A 359 10.03 -12.08 -8.34
CA LEU A 359 11.19 -11.50 -7.69
C LEU A 359 12.45 -12.32 -8.03
N GLU A 360 13.46 -11.68 -8.63
CA GLU A 360 14.78 -12.23 -8.88
C GLU A 360 15.77 -11.67 -7.84
N ALA A 361 15.61 -12.12 -6.59
CA ALA A 361 16.43 -11.65 -5.49
C ALA A 361 17.91 -12.00 -5.71
N SER A 362 18.78 -10.98 -5.65
CA SER A 362 20.22 -11.19 -5.61
C SER A 362 20.67 -11.40 -4.17
N THR A 363 21.33 -12.52 -3.88
CA THR A 363 21.94 -12.79 -2.57
C THR A 363 23.36 -12.23 -2.46
N THR A 364 23.90 -11.65 -3.54
CA THR A 364 25.29 -11.22 -3.65
C THR A 364 25.45 -9.74 -3.95
N VAL A 365 24.37 -9.02 -4.29
CA VAL A 365 24.40 -7.58 -4.57
C VAL A 365 23.70 -6.84 -3.45
N THR A 366 24.49 -6.09 -2.67
CA THR A 366 23.99 -5.16 -1.65
C THR A 366 23.48 -3.89 -2.32
N HIS A 367 22.31 -3.40 -1.90
CA HIS A 367 21.75 -2.13 -2.35
C HIS A 367 22.66 -0.99 -1.87
N THR A 368 23.54 -0.58 -2.76
CA THR A 368 24.52 0.47 -2.55
C THR A 368 24.36 1.52 -3.63
N LEU A 369 24.99 2.68 -3.43
CA LEU A 369 24.98 3.79 -4.39
C LEU A 369 25.24 3.31 -5.83
N GLY A 370 24.31 3.67 -6.73
CA GLY A 370 24.37 3.40 -8.16
C GLY A 370 23.75 2.06 -8.58
N VAL A 371 23.22 1.25 -7.67
CA VAL A 371 22.45 0.05 -8.04
C VAL A 371 21.16 0.44 -8.74
N MET A 372 20.80 -0.32 -9.79
CA MET A 372 19.54 -0.20 -10.51
C MET A 372 18.70 -1.47 -10.33
N GLY A 373 17.43 -1.31 -10.00
CA GLY A 373 16.50 -2.42 -9.77
C GLY A 373 15.08 -2.10 -10.25
N LEU A 374 14.25 -3.13 -10.36
CA LEU A 374 12.82 -2.95 -10.59
C LEU A 374 12.10 -2.67 -9.26
N TYR A 375 11.11 -1.79 -9.32
CA TYR A 375 10.30 -1.44 -8.15
C TYR A 375 9.56 -2.67 -7.61
N TYR A 376 9.64 -2.92 -6.30
CA TYR A 376 8.98 -4.05 -5.65
C TYR A 376 7.50 -3.77 -5.41
N LEU A 377 6.66 -4.73 -5.76
CA LEU A 377 5.22 -4.71 -5.55
C LEU A 377 4.86 -5.73 -4.45
N ALA A 378 4.73 -5.24 -3.22
CA ALA A 378 4.51 -6.06 -2.03
C ALA A 378 3.27 -6.95 -2.12
N ASP A 379 2.20 -6.46 -2.75
CA ASP A 379 0.93 -7.16 -2.96
C ASP A 379 1.05 -8.31 -3.97
N LYS A 380 1.95 -8.20 -4.94
CA LYS A 380 2.18 -9.21 -5.97
C LYS A 380 3.33 -10.17 -5.63
N LYS A 381 4.05 -9.94 -4.53
CA LYS A 381 5.29 -10.66 -4.17
C LYS A 381 6.25 -10.74 -5.35
N GLY A 382 6.39 -9.63 -6.07
CA GLY A 382 7.09 -9.56 -7.34
C GLY A 382 7.54 -8.14 -7.66
N SER A 383 8.11 -7.97 -8.84
CA SER A 383 8.59 -6.69 -9.33
C SER A 383 7.62 -6.10 -10.35
N SER A 384 7.58 -4.77 -10.41
CA SER A 384 6.93 -4.05 -11.50
C SER A 384 7.46 -4.53 -12.86
N GLY A 385 6.60 -4.54 -13.88
CA GLY A 385 7.00 -4.88 -15.25
C GLY A 385 7.83 -3.78 -15.91
N SER A 386 7.71 -2.53 -15.45
CA SER A 386 8.32 -1.37 -16.08
C SER A 386 8.93 -0.32 -15.16
N GLN A 387 8.48 -0.18 -13.91
CA GLN A 387 9.03 0.81 -12.99
C GLN A 387 10.41 0.37 -12.47
N PHE A 388 11.37 1.28 -12.49
CA PHE A 388 12.73 1.03 -12.02
C PHE A 388 13.29 2.21 -11.23
N TYR A 389 14.24 1.91 -10.35
CA TYR A 389 14.90 2.90 -9.52
C TYR A 389 16.42 2.90 -9.70
N PHE A 390 17.04 4.01 -9.33
CA PHE A 390 18.47 4.10 -9.01
C PHE A 390 18.64 4.35 -7.52
N ALA A 391 19.44 3.54 -6.84
CA ALA A 391 19.86 3.81 -5.47
C ALA A 391 20.87 4.99 -5.46
N LEU A 392 20.59 6.01 -4.65
CA LEU A 392 21.43 7.19 -4.42
C LEU A 392 22.19 7.12 -3.08
N GLY A 393 22.07 6.00 -2.37
CA GLY A 393 22.73 5.71 -1.11
C GLY A 393 22.65 4.22 -0.82
N ASP A 394 23.11 3.82 0.36
CA ASP A 394 22.97 2.45 0.84
C ASP A 394 21.55 2.23 1.34
N LEU A 395 20.91 1.16 0.90
CA LEU A 395 19.53 0.80 1.27
C LEU A 395 19.46 -0.65 1.80
N PRO A 396 20.16 -0.97 2.90
CA PRO A 396 20.28 -2.33 3.42
C PRO A 396 18.92 -2.95 3.81
N GLU A 397 17.92 -2.12 4.13
CA GLU A 397 16.55 -2.57 4.41
C GLU A 397 15.86 -3.24 3.20
N TYR A 398 16.40 -3.06 1.99
CA TYR A 398 15.86 -3.61 0.75
C TYR A 398 16.65 -4.81 0.20
N ASP A 399 17.72 -5.22 0.88
CA ASP A 399 18.51 -6.38 0.50
C ASP A 399 17.67 -7.66 0.49
N GLY A 400 17.77 -8.41 -0.61
CA GLY A 400 16.98 -9.62 -0.86
C GLY A 400 15.49 -9.40 -1.18
N GLN A 401 15.00 -8.16 -1.18
CA GLN A 401 13.58 -7.83 -1.42
C GLN A 401 13.28 -7.30 -2.82
N PHE A 402 14.30 -6.84 -3.55
CA PHE A 402 14.15 -6.22 -4.88
C PHE A 402 14.93 -6.99 -5.95
N SER A 403 14.46 -6.92 -7.20
CA SER A 403 15.18 -7.47 -8.36
C SER A 403 16.23 -6.47 -8.80
N VAL A 404 17.46 -6.65 -8.35
CA VAL A 404 18.61 -5.84 -8.79
C VAL A 404 19.02 -6.30 -10.19
N MET A 405 18.90 -5.40 -11.16
CA MET A 405 19.09 -5.70 -12.58
C MET A 405 20.28 -5.00 -13.22
N GLY A 406 20.93 -4.06 -12.53
CA GLY A 406 22.13 -3.41 -13.05
C GLY A 406 22.81 -2.47 -12.07
N ARG A 407 23.85 -1.80 -12.57
CA ARG A 407 24.60 -0.79 -11.82
C ARG A 407 25.10 0.32 -12.74
N ILE A 408 25.01 1.56 -12.27
CA ILE A 408 25.59 2.73 -12.93
C ILE A 408 27.12 2.58 -12.98
N THR A 409 27.67 2.66 -14.19
CA THR A 409 29.10 2.69 -14.46
C THR A 409 29.61 4.11 -14.68
N LYS A 410 28.73 5.04 -15.10
CA LYS A 410 29.04 6.47 -15.29
C LYS A 410 27.77 7.32 -15.18
N GLY A 411 27.91 8.56 -14.71
CA GLY A 411 26.79 9.49 -14.56
C GLY A 411 26.05 9.36 -13.22
N THR A 412 26.72 8.86 -12.17
CA THR A 412 26.14 8.79 -10.82
C THR A 412 25.77 10.18 -10.30
N ASP A 413 26.57 11.20 -10.60
CA ASP A 413 26.30 12.60 -10.31
C ASP A 413 25.04 13.10 -11.05
N VAL A 414 24.85 12.69 -12.31
CA VAL A 414 23.62 12.97 -13.06
C VAL A 414 22.42 12.32 -12.38
N ALA A 415 22.52 11.04 -12.01
CA ALA A 415 21.44 10.33 -11.32
C ALA A 415 21.06 10.97 -9.98
N ILE A 416 22.06 11.44 -9.20
CA ILE A 416 21.85 12.17 -7.94
C ILE A 416 21.14 13.51 -8.18
N ALA A 417 21.45 14.18 -9.30
CA ALA A 417 20.93 15.49 -9.60
C ALA A 417 19.49 15.49 -10.17
N LEU A 418 18.94 14.33 -10.56
CA LEU A 418 17.58 14.23 -11.10
C LEU A 418 16.52 14.69 -10.10
N THR A 419 15.55 15.46 -10.58
CA THR A 419 14.35 15.88 -9.83
C THR A 419 13.10 15.45 -10.59
N MET A 420 11.92 15.62 -9.98
CA MET A 420 10.63 15.34 -10.64
C MET A 420 10.30 16.29 -11.80
N GLU A 421 11.09 17.35 -12.01
CA GLU A 421 10.99 18.22 -13.19
C GLU A 421 11.76 17.65 -14.39
N ASP A 422 12.59 16.63 -14.16
CA ASP A 422 13.38 15.96 -15.20
C ASP A 422 12.62 14.79 -15.82
N LYS A 423 13.20 14.29 -16.91
CA LYS A 423 12.68 13.14 -17.65
C LYS A 423 13.78 12.27 -18.21
N ILE A 424 13.43 11.01 -18.45
CA ILE A 424 14.11 10.15 -19.40
C ILE A 424 13.72 10.62 -20.80
N VAL A 425 14.71 11.00 -21.60
CA VAL A 425 14.52 11.33 -23.02
C VAL A 425 14.39 10.03 -23.81
N MET A 426 15.34 9.11 -23.62
CA MET A 426 15.34 7.79 -24.23
C MET A 426 16.35 6.84 -23.59
N ILE A 427 16.23 5.54 -23.87
CA ILE A 427 17.17 4.51 -23.41
C ILE A 427 17.69 3.72 -24.61
N GLU A 428 19.01 3.67 -24.75
CA GLU A 428 19.71 2.89 -25.77
C GLU A 428 20.32 1.64 -25.16
N ILE A 429 20.07 0.47 -25.77
CA ILE A 429 20.63 -0.81 -25.32
C ILE A 429 21.77 -1.24 -26.23
N THR A 430 22.91 -1.59 -25.62
CA THR A 430 24.03 -2.23 -26.30
C THR A 430 24.20 -3.67 -25.81
N GLU A 431 24.37 -4.60 -26.74
CA GLU A 431 24.69 -6.01 -26.50
C GLU A 431 26.14 -6.26 -26.94
N LYS A 432 26.94 -6.88 -26.08
CA LYS A 432 28.37 -7.16 -26.29
C LYS A 432 28.71 -8.63 -26.12
#